data_AF-A0A6B3IAY3-F1
#
_entry.id   AF-A0A6B3IAY3-F1
#
_cell.length_a   1.000
_cell.length_b   1.000
_cell.length_c   1.000
_cell.angle_alpha   90.00
_cell.angle_beta   90.00
_cell.angle_gamma   90.00
#
_symmetry.space_group_name_H-M   'P 1'
#
loop_
_entity.id
_entity.type
_entity.pdbx_description
1 polymer ?
#
loop_
_entity_poly.entity_id
_entity_poly.type
_entity_poly.pdbx_seq_one_letter_code
_entity_poly.pdbx_strand_id
1 'polypeptide(L)' 'WIRIEVRDPSRGLPCLMPVREMDISGRGLFLVDKLSDRWGVDLLPRGKITWFEMRISDR' A
#
# COMPACT_ATOMS: atom_id res chain seq x y z
N TRP A 1 -15.98 3.77 3.80
CA TRP A 1 -14.53 3.50 3.81
C TRP A 1 -14.33 2.01 3.76
N ILE A 2 -13.54 1.51 2.80
CA ILE A 2 -13.07 0.13 2.78
C ILE A 2 -11.60 0.12 3.20
N ARG A 3 -11.22 -0.88 4.00
CA ARG A 3 -9.84 -1.15 4.40
C ARG A 3 -9.37 -2.44 3.73
N ILE A 4 -8.23 -2.36 3.05
CA ILE A 4 -7.58 -3.49 2.40
C ILE A 4 -6.28 -3.76 3.15
N GLU A 5 -6.02 -5.02 3.47
CA GLU A 5 -4.85 -5.45 4.21
C GLU A 5 -4.12 -6.56 3.46
N VAL A 6 -2.79 -6.43 3.39
CA VAL A 6 -1.90 -7.44 2.83
C VAL A 6 -0.94 -7.87 3.92
N ARG A 7 -1.08 -9.13 4.33
CA ARG A 7 -0.18 -9.76 5.31
C ARG A 7 1.01 -10.38 4.58
N ASP A 8 2.20 -10.02 5.02
CA ASP A 8 3.46 -10.50 4.46
C ASP A 8 4.35 -11.00 5.63
N PRO A 9 4.82 -12.26 5.62
CA PRO A 9 5.72 -12.76 6.65
C PRO A 9 7.09 -12.07 6.67
N SER A 10 7.47 -11.37 5.59
CA SER A 10 8.67 -10.54 5.54
C SER A 10 8.56 -9.29 6.40
N ARG A 11 9.65 -8.95 7.10
CA ARG A 11 9.79 -7.70 7.88
C ARG A 11 10.22 -6.50 7.05
N GLY A 12 10.53 -6.67 5.76
CA GLY A 12 10.95 -5.56 4.90
C GLY A 12 9.83 -4.55 4.72
N LEU A 13 10.04 -3.29 5.08
CA LEU A 13 9.03 -2.24 4.92
C LEU A 13 8.85 -1.89 3.44
N PRO A 14 7.62 -1.61 2.98
CA PRO A 14 7.41 -1.07 1.64
C PRO A 14 8.10 0.28 1.51
N CYS A 15 8.75 0.52 0.38
CA CYS A 15 9.47 1.75 0.09
C CYS A 15 8.80 2.46 -1.08
N LEU A 16 8.52 3.75 -0.91
CA LEU A 16 7.98 4.56 -2.00
C LEU A 16 9.12 4.90 -2.95
N MET A 17 9.13 4.24 -4.10
CA MET A 17 10.15 4.42 -5.12
C MET A 17 9.79 5.58 -6.05
N PRO A 18 10.77 6.33 -6.59
CA PRO A 18 10.53 7.24 -7.70
C PRO A 18 9.94 6.47 -8.89
N VAL A 19 8.87 7.00 -9.47
CA VAL A 19 8.18 6.42 -10.63
C VAL A 19 8.26 7.37 -11.80
N ARG A 20 8.63 6.87 -12.97
CA ARG A 20 8.61 7.57 -14.27
C ARG A 20 7.39 7.14 -15.08
N GLU A 21 7.03 7.97 -16.05
CA GLU A 21 5.84 7.78 -16.87
C GLU A 21 5.78 6.40 -17.55
N MET A 22 6.90 5.98 -18.13
CA MET A 22 7.03 4.73 -18.88
C MET A 22 7.48 3.53 -18.04
N ASP A 23 7.62 3.67 -16.71
CA ASP A 23 7.97 2.52 -15.87
C ASP A 23 6.82 1.51 -15.87
N ILE A 24 7.15 0.22 -15.97
CA ILE A 24 6.19 -0.89 -15.96
C ILE A 24 6.21 -1.69 -14.65
N SER A 25 7.12 -1.37 -13.73
CA SER A 25 7.29 -2.04 -12.44
C SER A 25 7.52 -1.01 -11.33
N GLY A 26 7.46 -1.44 -10.06
CA GLY A 26 7.72 -0.55 -8.91
C GLY A 26 6.61 0.47 -8.59
N ARG A 27 5.54 0.53 -9.39
CA ARG A 27 4.45 1.51 -9.24
C ARG A 27 3.45 1.20 -8.12
N GLY A 28 3.50 0.00 -7.55
CA GLY A 28 2.47 -0.48 -6.62
C GLY A 28 2.24 0.48 -5.45
N LEU A 29 3.30 0.83 -4.72
CA LEU A 29 3.17 1.74 -3.58
C LEU A 29 2.87 3.19 -4.00
N PHE A 30 3.35 3.62 -5.16
CA PHE A 30 2.98 4.92 -5.73
C PHE A 30 1.47 5.03 -5.99
N LEU A 31 0.86 3.97 -6.52
CA LEU A 31 -0.59 3.95 -6.73
C LEU A 31 -1.35 3.97 -5.40
N VAL A 32 -0.89 3.20 -4.40
CA VAL A 32 -1.48 3.24 -3.05
C VAL A 32 -1.39 4.63 -2.45
N ASP A 33 -0.23 5.28 -2.52
CA ASP A 33 -0.01 6.65 -2.03
C ASP A 33 -0.94 7.69 -2.67
N LYS A 34 -1.19 7.55 -3.98
CA LYS A 34 -2.03 8.52 -4.72
C LYS A 34 -3.52 8.28 -4.64
N LEU A 35 -3.95 7.03 -4.48
CA LEU A 35 -5.37 6.67 -4.59
C LEU A 35 -6.04 6.41 -3.24
N SER A 36 -5.27 6.10 -2.20
CA SER A 36 -5.82 5.91 -0.86
C SER A 36 -5.93 7.24 -0.12
N ASP A 37 -6.90 7.37 0.77
CA ASP A 37 -6.97 8.54 1.65
C ASP A 37 -6.03 8.37 2.86
N ARG A 38 -5.71 7.13 3.24
CA ARG A 38 -4.67 6.79 4.21
C ARG A 38 -4.11 5.41 3.95
N TRP A 39 -2.82 5.24 4.19
CA TRP A 39 -2.14 3.95 4.12
C TRP A 39 -1.05 3.87 5.17
N GLY A 40 -0.63 2.66 5.50
CA GLY A 40 0.36 2.43 6.54
C GLY A 40 0.84 0.99 6.61
N VAL A 41 1.68 0.74 7.61
CA VAL A 41 2.26 -0.57 7.87
C VAL A 41 2.21 -0.85 9.36
N ASP A 42 1.59 -1.96 9.73
CA ASP A 42 1.57 -2.46 11.10
C ASP A 42 2.60 -3.59 11.21
N LEU A 43 3.60 -3.42 12.09
CA LEU A 43 4.59 -4.45 12.35
C LEU A 43 3.98 -5.54 13.24
N LEU A 44 4.21 -6.79 12.87
CA LEU A 44 3.76 -7.96 13.62
C LEU A 44 4.97 -8.74 14.16
N PRO A 45 4.79 -9.60 15.18
CA PRO A 45 5.85 -10.50 15.63
C PRO A 45 6.43 -11.39 14.52
N ARG A 46 5.63 -11.71 13.50
CA ARG A 46 6.02 -12.54 12.34
C ARG A 46 5.66 -11.87 11.02
N GLY A 47 6.28 -10.73 10.74
CA GLY A 47 6.14 -10.00 9.48
C GLY A 47 5.48 -8.65 9.66
N LYS A 48 4.66 -8.26 8.70
CA LYS A 48 3.94 -6.98 8.68
C LYS A 48 2.57 -7.12 8.03
N ILE A 49 1.71 -6.13 8.26
CA ILE A 49 0.53 -5.87 7.46
C ILE A 49 0.74 -4.52 6.78
N THR A 50 0.69 -4.49 5.46
CA THR A 50 0.55 -3.22 4.71
C THR A 50 -0.93 -3.01 4.44
N TRP A 51 -1.44 -1.81 4.72
CA TRP A 51 -2.86 -1.52 4.63
C TRP A 51 -3.10 -0.17 3.98
N PHE A 52 -4.26 -0.03 3.36
CA PHE A 52 -4.78 1.26 2.91
C PHE A 52 -6.28 1.33 3.04
N GLU A 53 -6.79 2.56 3.09
CA GLU A 53 -8.22 2.84 3.13
C GLU A 53 -8.62 3.83 2.05
N MET A 54 -9.79 3.58 1.46
CA MET A 54 -10.37 4.46 0.46
C MET A 54 -11.88 4.59 0.66
N ARG A 55 -12.45 5.71 0.24
CA ARG A 55 -13.91 5.85 0.16
C ARG A 55 -14.46 4.90 -0.89
N ILE A 56 -15.59 4.26 -0.56
CA ILE A 56 -16.39 3.55 -1.55
C ILE A 56 -17.28 4.62 -2.17
N SER A 57 -17.24 4.78 -3.49
CA SER A 57 -18.22 5.61 -4.18
C SER A 57 -19.56 4.87 -4.19
N ASP A 58 -20.62 5.51 -3.70
CA ASP A 58 -21.99 5.03 -3.93
C ASP A 58 -22.23 5.05 -5.44
N ARG A 59 -22.63 3.90 -5.98
CA ARG A 59 -22.87 3.72 -7.41
C ARG A 59 -24.30 4.08 -7.77
#